data_AF-A0A537ZTQ3-F1
#
_entry.id   AF-A0A537ZTQ3-F1
#
_cell.length_a   1.000
_cell.length_b   1.000
_cell.length_c   1.000
_cell.angle_alpha   90.00
_cell.angle_beta   90.00
_cell.angle_gamma   90.00
#
_symmetry.space_group_name_H-M   'P 1'
#
loop_
_entity.id
_entity.type
_entity.pdbx_description
1 polymer ?
#
loop_
_entity_poly.entity_id
_entity_poly.type
_entity_poly.pdbx_seq_one_letter_code
_entity_poly.pdbx_strand_id
1 'polypeptide(L)'
;MAGEFVGVHALASACAGDLGAAKDLVERSAQCSDQIEALMPRLWALAVISHVESGDAGLVNRTYEGAVRSGHMDSVVLAYRAYRPILGILANNKSYRPRLKHLIEDARDYGLARSLQLGVSAPPDTAKLALTAREREVLDLVRRGLSNAEIGQALWIEESTAKVHVRHILRKLGVRTRTEAAVFAARLENGQL
;
A
#
# COMPACT_ATOMS: atom_id res chain seq x y z
N MET A 1 -18.04 2.98 -4.33
CA MET A 1 -17.49 2.58 -5.65
C MET A 1 -17.23 3.77 -6.58
N ALA A 2 -18.16 4.71 -6.79
CA ALA A 2 -17.93 5.83 -7.72
C ALA A 2 -16.77 6.77 -7.32
N GLY A 3 -16.65 7.13 -6.03
CA GLY A 3 -15.61 8.06 -5.56
C GLY A 3 -14.17 7.57 -5.70
N GLU A 4 -13.94 6.26 -5.52
CA GLU A 4 -12.63 5.62 -5.68
C GLU A 4 -12.16 5.67 -7.14
N PHE A 5 -13.06 5.37 -8.09
CA PHE A 5 -12.76 5.43 -9.52
C PHE A 5 -12.39 6.84 -9.96
N VAL A 6 -13.14 7.85 -9.51
CA VAL A 6 -12.85 9.26 -9.83
C VAL A 6 -11.52 9.72 -9.23
N GLY A 7 -11.20 9.30 -7.99
CA GLY A 7 -9.93 9.62 -7.34
C GLY A 7 -8.71 9.02 -8.06
N VAL A 8 -8.81 7.76 -8.50
CA VAL A 8 -7.74 7.10 -9.28
C VAL A 8 -7.56 7.77 -10.64
N HIS A 9 -8.65 8.16 -11.30
CA HIS A 9 -8.59 8.91 -12.55
C HIS A 9 -7.96 10.29 -12.38
N ALA A 10 -8.23 10.98 -11.28
CA ALA A 10 -7.59 12.25 -10.95
C ALA A 10 -6.07 12.08 -10.83
N LEU A 11 -5.63 11.04 -10.12
CA LEU A 11 -4.21 10.71 -9.99
C LEU A 11 -3.57 10.38 -11.34
N ALA A 12 -4.22 9.54 -12.16
CA ALA A 12 -3.72 9.19 -13.48
C ALA A 12 -3.56 10.42 -14.39
N SER A 13 -4.53 11.33 -14.37
CA SER A 13 -4.50 12.58 -15.16
C SER A 13 -3.36 13.50 -14.69
N ALA A 14 -3.17 13.63 -13.37
CA ALA A 14 -2.07 14.42 -12.80
C ALA A 14 -0.70 13.84 -13.21
N CYS A 15 -0.54 12.52 -13.15
CA CYS A 15 0.69 11.84 -13.57
C CYS A 15 0.97 11.96 -15.07
N ALA A 16 -0.09 12.05 -15.90
CA ALA A 16 0.03 12.25 -17.34
C ALA A 16 0.33 13.71 -17.73
N GLY A 17 0.31 14.65 -16.77
CA GLY A 17 0.55 16.07 -17.00
C GLY A 17 -0.69 16.87 -17.40
N ASP A 18 -1.87 16.25 -17.46
CA ASP A 18 -3.14 16.95 -17.67
C ASP A 18 -3.67 17.47 -16.34
N LEU A 19 -3.06 18.57 -15.88
CA LEU A 19 -3.37 19.17 -14.59
C LEU A 19 -4.77 19.79 -14.54
N GLY A 20 -5.29 20.24 -15.68
CA GLY A 20 -6.65 20.78 -15.78
C GLY A 20 -7.69 19.69 -15.49
N ALA A 21 -7.64 18.59 -16.25
CA ALA A 21 -8.54 17.46 -16.02
C ALA A 21 -8.36 16.85 -14.62
N ALA A 22 -7.13 16.80 -14.12
CA ALA A 22 -6.85 16.29 -12.78
C ALA A 22 -7.54 17.11 -11.68
N LYS A 23 -7.52 18.45 -11.76
CA LYS A 23 -8.18 19.33 -10.79
C LYS A 23 -9.69 19.16 -10.79
N ASP A 24 -10.30 19.10 -11.98
CA ASP A 24 -11.74 18.87 -12.12
C ASP A 24 -12.16 17.53 -11.50
N LEU A 25 -11.36 16.47 -11.73
CA LEU A 25 -11.61 15.14 -11.17
C LEU A 25 -11.41 15.10 -9.65
N VAL A 26 -10.43 15.84 -9.11
CA VAL A 26 -10.26 15.98 -7.66
C VAL A 26 -11.51 16.58 -7.02
N GLU A 27 -12.04 17.66 -7.60
CA GLU A 27 -13.22 18.35 -7.06
C GLU A 27 -14.46 17.45 -7.11
N ARG A 28 -14.66 16.72 -8.22
CA ARG A 28 -15.72 15.72 -8.34
C ARG A 28 -15.58 14.57 -7.35
N SER A 29 -14.35 14.09 -7.12
CA SER A 29 -14.07 13.05 -6.12
C SER A 29 -14.41 13.52 -4.71
N ALA A 30 -14.16 14.79 -4.38
CA ALA A 30 -14.52 15.40 -3.09
C ALA A 30 -16.02 15.37 -2.81
N GLN A 31 -16.86 15.48 -3.83
CA GLN A 31 -18.32 15.46 -3.70
C GLN A 31 -18.89 14.04 -3.57
N CYS A 32 -18.09 12.99 -3.82
CA CYS A 32 -18.59 11.64 -3.97
C CYS A 32 -18.41 10.75 -2.72
N SER A 33 -17.33 10.93 -1.94
CA SER A 33 -17.06 10.09 -0.78
C SER A 33 -15.96 10.65 0.11
N ASP A 34 -16.14 10.50 1.42
CA ASP A 34 -15.14 10.76 2.45
C ASP A 34 -14.50 9.47 3.02
N GLN A 35 -14.85 8.31 2.47
CA GLN A 35 -14.24 7.03 2.85
C GLN A 35 -12.75 7.03 2.45
N ILE A 36 -11.91 6.42 3.30
CA ILE A 36 -10.45 6.53 3.16
C ILE A 36 -9.97 5.95 1.82
N GLU A 37 -10.59 4.89 1.32
CA GLU A 37 -10.25 4.27 0.03
C GLU A 37 -10.47 5.21 -1.16
N ALA A 38 -11.51 6.05 -1.10
CA ALA A 38 -11.76 7.07 -2.12
C ALA A 38 -10.93 8.33 -1.92
N LEU A 39 -10.58 8.63 -0.66
CA LEU A 39 -9.79 9.79 -0.26
C LEU A 39 -8.33 9.67 -0.68
N MET A 40 -7.70 8.50 -0.49
CA MET A 40 -6.25 8.35 -0.69
C MET A 40 -5.78 8.66 -2.12
N PRO A 41 -6.40 8.11 -3.19
CA PRO A 41 -6.04 8.47 -4.56
C PRO A 41 -6.20 9.97 -4.86
N ARG A 42 -7.24 10.61 -4.31
CA ARG A 42 -7.47 12.06 -4.44
C ARG A 42 -6.35 12.88 -3.78
N LEU A 43 -5.95 12.50 -2.56
CA LEU A 43 -4.84 13.17 -1.86
C LEU A 43 -3.50 12.99 -2.59
N TRP A 44 -3.28 11.84 -3.22
CA TRP A 44 -2.12 11.62 -4.07
C TRP A 44 -2.18 12.46 -5.35
N ALA A 45 -3.34 12.59 -5.98
CA ALA A 45 -3.52 13.46 -7.15
C ALA A 45 -3.18 14.92 -6.81
N LEU A 46 -3.70 15.42 -5.69
CA LEU A 46 -3.39 16.76 -5.17
C LEU A 46 -1.89 16.93 -4.90
N ALA A 47 -1.25 15.93 -4.29
CA ALA A 47 0.19 15.96 -4.03
C ALA A 47 1.02 16.00 -5.32
N VAL A 48 0.62 15.25 -6.36
CA VAL A 48 1.27 15.29 -7.68
C VAL A 48 1.06 16.64 -8.35
N ILE A 49 -0.17 17.17 -8.38
CA ILE A 49 -0.47 18.51 -8.93
C ILE A 49 0.42 19.56 -8.26
N SER A 50 0.44 19.60 -6.93
CA SER A 50 1.26 20.55 -6.16
C SER A 50 2.74 20.43 -6.49
N HIS A 51 3.26 19.21 -6.58
CA HIS A 51 4.66 18.97 -6.92
C HIS A 51 4.99 19.37 -8.36
N VAL A 52 4.11 19.09 -9.33
CA VAL A 52 4.32 19.46 -10.74
C VAL A 52 4.28 20.97 -10.94
N GLU A 53 3.36 21.68 -10.28
CA GLU A 53 3.18 23.13 -10.47
C GLU A 53 4.24 23.97 -9.75
N SER A 54 4.69 23.52 -8.56
CA SER A 54 5.49 24.36 -7.67
C SER A 54 6.76 23.69 -7.14
N GLY A 55 6.97 22.40 -7.43
CA GLY A 55 8.03 21.61 -6.80
C GLY A 55 7.81 21.32 -5.32
N ASP A 56 6.64 21.67 -4.75
CA ASP A 56 6.36 21.47 -3.33
C ASP A 56 6.25 19.99 -2.96
N ALA A 57 7.20 19.52 -2.15
CA ALA A 57 7.22 18.19 -1.56
C ALA A 57 6.37 18.08 -0.28
N GLY A 58 5.91 19.19 0.29
CA GLY A 58 5.18 19.24 1.55
C GLY A 58 3.91 18.40 1.52
N LEU A 59 3.13 18.50 0.44
CA LEU A 59 1.89 17.73 0.32
C LEU A 59 2.14 16.22 0.11
N VAL A 60 3.21 15.84 -0.60
CA VAL A 60 3.66 14.44 -0.73
C VAL A 60 3.95 13.83 0.64
N ASN A 61 4.70 14.54 1.48
CA ASN A 61 5.03 14.07 2.83
C ASN A 61 3.78 13.95 3.71
N ARG A 62 2.89 14.95 3.70
CA ARG A 62 1.62 14.90 4.46
C ARG A 62 0.73 13.74 4.03
N THR A 63 0.61 13.49 2.72
CA THR A 63 -0.18 12.37 2.19
C THR A 63 0.42 11.02 2.59
N TYR A 64 1.75 10.88 2.55
CA TYR A 64 2.42 9.67 3.03
C TYR A 64 2.16 9.43 4.52
N GLU A 65 2.30 10.45 5.37
CA GLU A 65 2.02 10.31 6.81
C GLU A 65 0.54 9.99 7.07
N GLY A 66 -0.37 10.55 6.27
CA GLY A 66 -1.78 10.18 6.27
C GLY A 66 -1.99 8.69 5.96
N ALA A 67 -1.35 8.18 4.90
CA ALA A 67 -1.39 6.77 4.53
C ALA A 67 -0.84 5.86 5.64
N VAL A 68 0.24 6.30 6.32
CA VAL A 68 0.83 5.57 7.45
C VAL A 68 -0.14 5.53 8.63
N ARG A 69 -0.72 6.67 9.02
CA ARG A 69 -1.67 6.75 10.14
C ARG A 69 -2.95 5.96 9.88
N SER A 70 -3.43 5.94 8.63
CA SER A 70 -4.64 5.22 8.25
C SER A 70 -4.40 3.75 7.90
N GLY A 71 -3.14 3.29 7.81
CA GLY A 71 -2.79 1.94 7.40
C GLY A 71 -2.91 1.65 5.89
N HIS A 72 -3.24 2.65 5.06
CA HIS A 72 -3.48 2.49 3.61
C HIS A 72 -2.20 2.57 2.79
N MET A 73 -1.21 1.75 3.14
CA MET A 73 0.13 1.77 2.53
C MET A 73 0.12 1.38 1.05
N ASP A 74 -0.85 0.60 0.57
CA ASP A 74 -0.98 0.24 -0.84
C ASP A 74 -1.19 1.47 -1.75
N SER A 75 -1.80 2.53 -1.21
CA SER A 75 -1.94 3.80 -1.93
C SER A 75 -0.59 4.46 -2.24
N VAL A 76 0.41 4.27 -1.37
CA VAL A 76 1.78 4.77 -1.57
C VAL A 76 2.42 4.03 -2.75
N VAL A 77 2.20 2.71 -2.84
CA VAL A 77 2.67 1.86 -3.96
C VAL A 77 2.05 2.29 -5.27
N LEU A 78 0.73 2.50 -5.28
CA LEU A 78 0.02 3.04 -6.44
C LEU A 78 0.65 4.38 -6.87
N ALA A 79 0.84 5.30 -5.93
CA ALA A 79 1.29 6.65 -6.21
C ALA A 79 2.72 6.69 -6.79
N TYR A 80 3.69 5.99 -6.17
CA TYR A 80 5.06 6.04 -6.69
C TYR A 80 5.27 5.25 -7.99
N ARG A 81 4.41 4.25 -8.26
CA ARG A 81 4.41 3.54 -9.55
C ARG A 81 3.86 4.42 -10.67
N ALA A 82 2.84 5.23 -10.37
CA ALA A 82 2.25 6.17 -11.31
C ALA A 82 3.13 7.42 -11.52
N TYR A 83 3.78 7.92 -10.47
CA TYR A 83 4.62 9.11 -10.51
C TYR A 83 5.93 8.89 -9.74
N ARG A 84 6.97 8.51 -10.48
CA ARG A 84 8.31 8.15 -9.95
C ARG A 84 8.91 9.19 -8.97
N PRO A 85 8.78 10.51 -9.16
CA PRO A 85 9.38 11.50 -8.26
C PRO A 85 8.95 11.36 -6.79
N ILE A 86 7.75 10.86 -6.51
CA ILE A 86 7.27 10.63 -5.13
C ILE A 86 8.28 9.80 -4.34
N LEU A 87 8.79 8.71 -4.93
CA LEU A 87 9.68 7.82 -4.18
C LEU A 87 11.00 8.51 -3.81
N GLY A 88 11.52 9.36 -4.69
CA GLY A 88 12.72 10.16 -4.41
C GLY A 88 12.48 11.18 -3.30
N ILE A 89 11.35 11.88 -3.35
CA ILE A 89 10.93 12.84 -2.31
C ILE A 89 10.85 12.16 -0.95
N LEU A 90 10.15 11.02 -0.87
CA LEU A 90 9.98 10.29 0.38
C LEU A 90 11.31 9.70 0.88
N ALA A 91 12.18 9.23 -0.02
CA ALA A 91 13.50 8.68 0.32
C ALA A 91 14.49 9.74 0.85
N ASN A 92 14.28 11.02 0.59
CA ASN A 92 15.08 12.11 1.17
C ASN A 92 14.86 12.24 2.68
N ASN A 93 13.68 11.87 3.18
CA ASN A 93 13.45 11.80 4.60
C ASN A 93 13.98 10.47 5.17
N LYS A 94 15.10 10.54 5.90
CA LYS A 94 15.76 9.36 6.49
C LYS A 94 14.84 8.55 7.39
N SER A 95 13.89 9.20 8.08
CA SER A 95 12.94 8.51 8.97
C SER A 95 11.97 7.58 8.23
N TYR A 96 11.70 7.85 6.95
CA TYR A 96 10.76 7.05 6.15
C TYR A 96 11.44 5.83 5.52
N ARG A 97 12.77 5.86 5.35
CA ARG A 97 13.53 4.84 4.61
C ARG A 97 13.28 3.40 5.07
N PRO A 98 13.24 3.05 6.38
CA PRO A 98 12.98 1.67 6.80
C PRO A 98 11.62 1.15 6.33
N ARG A 99 10.59 2.00 6.42
CA ARG A 99 9.23 1.65 5.97
C ARG A 99 9.12 1.59 4.45
N LEU A 100 9.74 2.54 3.74
CA LEU A 100 9.79 2.53 2.28
C LEU A 100 10.51 1.29 1.76
N LYS A 101 11.62 0.89 2.40
CA LYS A 101 12.33 -0.35 2.06
C LYS A 101 11.40 -1.56 2.16
N HIS A 102 10.71 -1.71 3.30
CA HIS A 102 9.77 -2.82 3.49
C HIS A 102 8.65 -2.80 2.44
N LEU A 103 8.07 -1.63 2.20
CA LEU A 103 7.00 -1.45 1.21
C LEU A 103 7.45 -1.83 -0.22
N ILE A 104 8.67 -1.45 -0.60
CA ILE A 104 9.24 -1.75 -1.92
C ILE A 104 9.53 -3.26 -2.05
N GLU A 105 10.06 -3.88 -0.99
CA GLU A 105 10.28 -5.33 -0.93
C GLU A 105 8.95 -6.10 -1.06
N ASP A 106 7.91 -5.67 -0.35
CA ASP A 106 6.58 -6.26 -0.40
C ASP A 106 5.92 -6.13 -1.77
N ALA A 107 6.08 -4.96 -2.41
CA ALA A 107 5.59 -4.68 -3.75
C ALA A 107 6.41 -5.38 -4.85
N ARG A 108 7.58 -5.93 -4.50
CA ARG A 108 8.58 -6.52 -5.39
C ARG A 108 9.17 -5.53 -6.41
N ASP A 109 9.22 -4.26 -6.05
CA ASP A 109 9.80 -3.22 -6.88
C ASP A 109 11.31 -3.12 -6.63
N TYR A 110 12.06 -4.20 -6.89
CA TYR A 110 13.51 -4.21 -6.61
C TYR A 110 14.32 -3.28 -7.53
N GLY A 111 13.79 -2.92 -8.71
CA GLY A 111 14.42 -2.02 -9.68
C GLY A 111 14.59 -0.59 -9.15
N LEU A 112 13.48 0.15 -8.97
CA LEU A 112 13.10 0.47 -7.60
C LEU A 112 14.11 0.92 -6.56
N ALA A 113 14.19 0.04 -5.57
CA ALA A 113 15.10 0.11 -4.46
C ALA A 113 16.56 0.35 -4.87
N ARG A 114 17.02 -0.29 -5.98
CA ARG A 114 18.39 -0.13 -6.47
C ARG A 114 18.65 1.30 -6.97
N SER A 115 17.71 1.89 -7.72
CA SER A 115 17.91 3.25 -8.24
C SER A 115 17.97 4.32 -7.13
N LEU A 116 17.40 4.04 -5.97
CA LEU A 116 17.39 4.96 -4.82
C LEU A 116 18.44 4.63 -3.74
N GLN A 117 19.32 3.66 -4.01
CA GLN A 117 20.35 3.21 -3.06
C GLN A 117 19.78 2.86 -1.67
N LEU A 118 18.54 2.33 -1.62
CA LEU A 118 17.85 2.03 -0.37
C LEU A 118 18.35 0.73 0.31
N GLY A 119 19.48 0.18 -0.13
CA GLY A 119 20.14 -0.97 0.50
C GLY A 119 19.27 -2.23 0.51
N VAL A 120 18.66 -2.56 -0.63
CA VAL A 120 17.74 -3.69 -0.78
C VAL A 120 18.42 -4.74 -1.67
N SER A 121 18.63 -5.94 -1.13
CA SER A 121 19.08 -7.08 -1.91
C SER A 121 17.85 -7.82 -2.42
N ALA A 122 17.85 -8.17 -3.72
CA ALA A 122 16.95 -9.21 -4.20
C ALA A 122 17.25 -10.46 -3.35
N PRO A 123 16.26 -11.03 -2.66
CA PRO A 123 16.56 -12.12 -1.77
C PRO A 123 16.97 -13.35 -2.59
N PRO A 124 17.84 -14.22 -2.04
CA PRO A 124 18.09 -15.54 -2.65
C PRO A 124 16.75 -16.29 -2.76
N ASP A 125 16.67 -17.21 -3.73
CA ASP A 125 15.45 -17.91 -4.20
C ASP A 125 14.67 -18.70 -3.13
N THR A 126 15.09 -18.64 -1.86
CA THR A 126 14.37 -19.11 -0.68
C THR A 126 13.32 -18.13 -0.15
N ALA A 127 13.26 -16.90 -0.65
CA ALA A 127 12.37 -15.83 -0.14
C ALA A 127 10.93 -15.85 -0.70
N LYS A 128 10.27 -17.00 -0.60
CA LYS A 128 8.82 -17.05 -0.86
C LYS A 128 7.97 -16.43 0.25
N LEU A 129 8.52 -15.96 1.38
CA LEU A 129 7.72 -15.72 2.60
C LEU A 129 7.98 -14.40 3.35
N ALA A 130 8.32 -13.31 2.66
CA ALA A 130 8.34 -11.99 3.28
C ALA A 130 6.90 -11.44 3.45
N LEU A 131 6.17 -11.97 4.45
CA LEU A 131 4.94 -11.35 4.92
C LEU A 131 5.28 -10.09 5.72
N THR A 132 4.43 -9.06 5.63
CA THR A 132 4.55 -7.86 6.47
C THR A 132 4.25 -8.20 7.93
N ALA A 133 4.62 -7.32 8.87
CA ALA A 133 4.24 -7.50 10.28
C ALA A 133 2.73 -7.69 10.44
N ARG A 134 1.94 -6.87 9.76
CA ARG A 134 0.49 -6.95 9.78
C ARG A 134 -0.06 -8.21 9.12
N GLU A 135 0.54 -8.65 8.02
CA GLU A 135 0.16 -9.92 7.38
C GLU A 135 0.49 -11.14 8.25
N ARG A 136 1.55 -11.09 9.06
CA ARG A 136 1.85 -12.15 10.05
C ARG A 136 0.80 -12.19 11.16
N GLU A 137 0.40 -11.03 11.69
CA GLU A 137 -0.69 -10.95 12.68
C GLU A 137 -2.00 -11.52 12.12
N VAL A 138 -2.36 -11.11 10.89
CA VAL A 138 -3.56 -11.63 10.21
C VAL A 138 -3.43 -13.13 9.94
N LEU A 139 -2.25 -13.62 9.51
CA LEU A 139 -2.02 -15.05 9.28
C LEU A 139 -2.14 -15.87 10.57
N ASP A 140 -1.69 -15.35 11.71
CA ASP A 140 -1.87 -16.02 13.00
C ASP A 140 -3.36 -16.13 13.38
N LEU A 141 -4.13 -15.06 13.18
CA LEU A 141 -5.57 -15.11 13.44
C LEU A 141 -6.31 -16.03 12.46
N VAL A 142 -5.86 -16.10 11.20
CA VAL A 142 -6.35 -17.07 10.20
C VAL A 142 -6.05 -18.51 10.67
N ARG A 143 -4.83 -18.77 11.16
CA ARG A 143 -4.42 -20.06 11.72
C ARG A 143 -5.31 -20.47 12.90
N ARG A 144 -5.68 -19.51 13.74
CA ARG A 144 -6.60 -19.69 14.88
C ARG A 144 -8.08 -19.85 14.48
N GLY A 145 -8.40 -19.77 13.18
CA GLY A 145 -9.74 -20.03 12.65
C GLY A 145 -10.69 -18.83 12.70
N LEU A 146 -10.22 -17.62 13.04
CA LEU A 146 -11.08 -16.44 13.07
C LEU A 146 -11.57 -16.11 11.66
N SER A 147 -12.77 -15.57 11.55
CA SER A 147 -13.36 -14.97 10.34
C SER A 147 -12.77 -13.58 10.06
N ASN A 148 -13.04 -13.01 8.88
CA ASN A 148 -12.55 -11.66 8.57
C ASN A 148 -13.18 -10.58 9.46
N ALA A 149 -14.43 -10.79 9.91
CA ALA A 149 -15.09 -9.87 10.83
C ALA A 149 -14.43 -9.91 12.22
N GLU A 150 -14.14 -11.11 12.72
CA GLU A 150 -13.44 -11.29 13.99
C GLU A 150 -11.99 -10.81 13.93
N ILE A 151 -11.30 -10.99 12.79
CA ILE A 151 -9.97 -10.40 12.55
C ILE A 151 -10.05 -8.87 12.58
N GLY A 152 -11.08 -8.31 11.93
CA GLY A 152 -11.33 -6.86 11.95
C GLY A 152 -11.48 -6.35 13.38
N GLN A 153 -12.30 -7.02 14.19
CA GLN A 153 -12.50 -6.69 15.60
C GLN A 153 -11.20 -6.83 16.41
N ALA A 154 -10.49 -7.96 16.29
CA ALA A 154 -9.28 -8.24 17.05
C ALA A 154 -8.15 -7.25 16.75
N LEU A 155 -8.11 -6.74 15.52
CA LEU A 155 -7.05 -5.89 15.02
C LEU A 155 -7.48 -4.42 14.84
N TRP A 156 -8.71 -4.07 15.26
CA TRP A 156 -9.30 -2.73 15.17
C TRP A 156 -9.29 -2.15 13.74
N ILE A 157 -9.70 -2.97 12.76
CA ILE A 157 -9.85 -2.59 11.34
C ILE A 157 -11.19 -3.08 10.79
N GLU A 158 -11.59 -2.56 9.64
CA GLU A 158 -12.79 -3.05 8.95
C GLU A 158 -12.62 -4.47 8.38
N GLU A 159 -13.73 -5.20 8.24
CA GLU A 159 -13.76 -6.54 7.64
C GLU A 159 -13.23 -6.52 6.18
N SER A 160 -13.51 -5.45 5.44
CA SER A 160 -12.99 -5.19 4.09
C SER A 160 -11.47 -5.20 4.06
N THR A 161 -10.82 -4.51 5.01
CA THR A 161 -9.37 -4.45 5.15
C THR A 161 -8.79 -5.82 5.53
N ALA A 162 -9.47 -6.56 6.42
CA ALA A 162 -9.08 -7.94 6.73
C ALA A 162 -9.14 -8.85 5.49
N LYS A 163 -10.17 -8.72 4.64
CA LYS A 163 -10.27 -9.45 3.35
C LYS A 163 -9.09 -9.18 2.43
N VAL A 164 -8.66 -7.92 2.32
CA VAL A 164 -7.51 -7.52 1.50
C VAL A 164 -6.23 -8.17 2.02
N HIS A 165 -5.98 -8.09 3.32
CA HIS A 165 -4.80 -8.74 3.94
C HIS A 165 -4.79 -10.25 3.69
N VAL A 166 -5.92 -10.94 3.89
CA VAL A 166 -6.02 -12.38 3.62
C VAL A 166 -5.70 -12.68 2.16
N ARG A 167 -6.25 -11.93 1.19
CA ARG A 167 -5.95 -12.12 -0.23
C ARG A 167 -4.46 -11.95 -0.55
N HIS A 168 -3.82 -10.95 0.04
CA HIS A 168 -2.39 -10.72 -0.14
C HIS A 168 -1.55 -11.84 0.45
N ILE A 169 -1.91 -12.34 1.62
CA ILE A 169 -1.28 -13.49 2.26
C ILE A 169 -1.38 -14.72 1.34
N LEU A 170 -2.57 -15.07 0.84
CA LEU A 170 -2.73 -16.22 -0.07
C LEU A 170 -1.80 -16.12 -1.29
N ARG A 171 -1.77 -14.95 -1.93
CA ARG A 171 -0.89 -14.68 -3.08
C ARG A 171 0.60 -14.81 -2.71
N LYS A 172 1.01 -14.25 -1.57
CA LYS A 172 2.42 -14.28 -1.12
C LYS A 172 2.85 -15.71 -0.75
N LEU A 173 1.99 -16.45 -0.07
CA LEU A 173 2.21 -17.86 0.28
C LEU A 173 2.10 -18.82 -0.92
N GLY A 174 1.53 -18.37 -2.04
CA GLY A 174 1.31 -19.20 -3.23
C GLY A 174 0.20 -20.24 -3.06
N VAL A 175 -0.70 -20.04 -2.09
CA VAL A 175 -1.83 -20.92 -1.79
C VAL A 175 -3.14 -20.33 -2.31
N ARG A 176 -4.14 -21.17 -2.51
CA ARG A 176 -5.43 -20.78 -3.11
C ARG A 176 -6.53 -20.58 -2.08
N THR A 177 -6.41 -21.22 -0.92
CA THR A 177 -7.47 -21.23 0.09
C THR A 177 -6.99 -20.76 1.46
N ARG A 178 -7.92 -20.21 2.25
CA ARG A 178 -7.68 -19.84 3.66
C ARG A 178 -7.19 -21.05 4.47
N THR A 179 -7.77 -22.22 4.22
CA THR A 179 -7.38 -23.47 4.88
C THR A 179 -5.94 -23.85 4.57
N GLU A 180 -5.52 -23.75 3.30
CA GLU A 180 -4.11 -23.97 2.92
C GLU A 180 -3.17 -22.98 3.64
N ALA A 181 -3.57 -21.71 3.78
CA ALA A 181 -2.79 -20.72 4.52
C ALA A 181 -2.69 -21.03 6.03
N ALA A 182 -3.78 -21.49 6.65
CA ALA A 182 -3.78 -21.90 8.05
C ALA A 182 -2.86 -23.11 8.29
N VAL A 183 -2.91 -24.12 7.41
CA VAL A 183 -2.01 -25.28 7.45
C VAL A 183 -0.56 -24.85 7.24
N PHE A 184 -0.32 -23.93 6.31
CA PHE A 184 1.00 -23.36 6.06
C PHE A 184 1.57 -22.67 7.32
N ALA A 185 0.77 -21.84 7.99
CA ALA A 185 1.16 -21.15 9.22
C ALA A 185 1.46 -22.12 10.37
N ALA A 186 0.68 -23.20 10.51
CA ALA A 186 0.93 -24.21 11.52
C ALA A 186 2.25 -24.96 11.29
N ARG A 187 2.65 -25.20 10.03
CA ARG A 187 3.94 -25.81 9.70
C ARG A 187 5.12 -24.87 9.97
N LEU A 188 4.95 -23.57 9.74
CA LEU A 188 5.92 -22.53 10.07
C LEU A 188 6.23 -22.51 11.58
N GLU A 189 5.21 -22.50 12.44
CA GLU A 189 5.38 -22.52 13.90
C GLU A 189 6.15 -23.76 14.38
N ASN A 190 5.93 -24.91 13.74
CA ASN A 190 6.57 -26.17 14.09
C ASN A 190 7.97 -26.36 13.45
N GLY A 191 8.48 -25.36 12.71
CA GLY A 191 9.81 -25.40 12.09
C GLY A 191 9.96 -26.39 10.92
N GLN A 192 8.87 -26.73 10.23
CA GLN A 192 8.86 -27.78 9.18
C GLN A 192 8.95 -27.23 7.74
N LEU A 193 9.82 -26.26 7.47
CA LEU A 193 10.01 -25.66 6.13
C LEU A 193 11.47 -25.58 5.69
#